data_AF-A0A6N9BHM3-F1
#
_entry.id   AF-A0A6N9BHM3-F1
#
_cell.length_a   1.000
_cell.length_b   1.000
_cell.length_c   1.000
_cell.angle_alpha   90.00
_cell.angle_beta   90.00
_cell.angle_gamma   90.00
#
_symmetry.space_group_name_H-M   'P 1'
#
loop_
_entity.id
_entity.type
_entity.pdbx_description
1 polymer ?
#
loop_
_entity_poly.entity_id
_entity_poly.type
_entity_poly.pdbx_seq_one_letter_code
_entity_poly.pdbx_strand_id
1 'polypeptide(L)'
;DIAMHYAGIGSDACRDALACVDAEFAQVLAALEARPDATGWNVILLSDHGQVTIREKIDVAAEMRAAGFRAGPRIDADTDYAVVSSSSGNVMSRDGRIAKLADWMREQPWAGLLFARRLNEVEGHVAGSFSLGLVGLDHERTPHLVYTLGQDDEPNRWGFAGGAIAGTGDSPPVAFGGIHGGLHPKELSCLLAARGSLFPAAACAEAPVGPIDIAPTVLAAFGIAPAETVAGGPLIHPGLPQSRAFEVVAGDYTARIEILEIGARRYLDSGRRAS
;
A
#
# COMPACT_ATOMS: atom_id res chain seq x y z
N ASP A 1 -2.54 13.57 3.27
CA ASP A 1 -3.16 12.65 4.22
C ASP A 1 -4.40 13.23 4.93
N ILE A 2 -4.28 13.91 6.09
CA ILE A 2 -5.42 14.38 6.91
C ILE A 2 -6.53 15.09 6.12
N ALA A 3 -6.19 16.07 5.27
CA ALA A 3 -7.20 16.79 4.49
C ALA A 3 -7.97 15.86 3.53
N MET A 4 -7.30 14.89 2.91
CA MET A 4 -7.95 13.91 2.05
C MET A 4 -8.80 12.92 2.87
N HIS A 5 -8.32 12.48 4.03
CA HIS A 5 -9.09 11.65 4.96
C HIS A 5 -10.39 12.33 5.41
N TYR A 6 -10.37 13.61 5.79
CA TYR A 6 -11.50 14.23 6.49
C TYR A 6 -12.29 15.27 5.67
N ALA A 7 -11.78 15.72 4.53
CA ALA A 7 -12.50 16.62 3.62
C ALA A 7 -12.71 16.01 2.23
N GLY A 8 -11.92 15.00 1.87
CA GLY A 8 -12.04 14.22 0.65
C GLY A 8 -11.10 14.61 -0.46
N ILE A 9 -10.76 13.62 -1.28
CA ILE A 9 -9.83 13.72 -2.40
C ILE A 9 -10.43 14.63 -3.47
N GLY A 10 -9.80 15.77 -3.72
CA GLY A 10 -10.29 16.77 -4.66
C GLY A 10 -11.26 17.79 -4.08
N SER A 11 -11.45 17.83 -2.75
CA SER A 11 -12.15 18.93 -2.09
C SER A 11 -11.40 20.26 -2.17
N ASP A 12 -12.08 21.38 -1.95
CA ASP A 12 -11.43 22.69 -1.82
C ASP A 12 -10.43 22.70 -0.67
N ALA A 13 -10.82 22.16 0.49
CA ALA A 13 -9.90 22.02 1.63
C ALA A 13 -8.65 21.17 1.30
N CYS A 14 -8.79 20.12 0.49
CA CYS A 14 -7.65 19.33 -0.01
C CYS A 14 -6.77 20.17 -0.95
N ARG A 15 -7.37 20.95 -1.86
CA ARG A 15 -6.62 21.85 -2.75
C ARG A 15 -5.88 22.93 -1.99
N ASP A 16 -6.54 23.55 -1.01
CA ASP A 16 -5.96 24.58 -0.15
C ASP A 16 -4.79 24.02 0.67
N ALA A 17 -4.94 22.80 1.20
CA ALA A 17 -3.86 22.10 1.91
C ALA A 17 -2.67 21.82 0.99
N LEU A 18 -2.90 21.39 -0.25
CA LEU A 18 -1.83 21.17 -1.24
C LEU A 18 -1.13 22.48 -1.61
N ALA A 19 -1.87 23.57 -1.82
CA ALA A 19 -1.31 24.88 -2.10
C ALA A 19 -0.46 25.41 -0.93
N CYS A 20 -0.89 25.16 0.31
CA CYS A 20 -0.12 25.47 1.51
C CYS A 20 1.20 24.66 1.55
N VAL A 21 1.13 23.34 1.33
CA VAL A 21 2.34 22.49 1.29
C VAL A 21 3.31 22.92 0.20
N ASP A 22 2.82 23.28 -0.99
CA ASP A 22 3.64 23.80 -2.08
C ASP A 22 4.36 25.11 -1.69
N ALA A 23 3.63 26.07 -1.09
CA ALA A 23 4.20 27.33 -0.62
C ALA A 23 5.23 27.15 0.49
N GLU A 24 4.99 26.26 1.45
CA GLU A 24 5.95 25.95 2.51
C GLU A 24 7.18 25.23 1.97
N PHE A 25 7.01 24.29 1.03
CA PHE A 25 8.14 23.63 0.39
C PHE A 25 8.98 24.60 -0.43
N ALA A 26 8.37 25.55 -1.13
CA ALA A 26 9.07 26.61 -1.83
C ALA A 26 9.97 27.45 -0.89
N GLN A 27 9.51 27.74 0.34
CA GLN A 27 10.32 28.44 1.35
C GLN A 27 11.53 27.60 1.79
N VAL A 28 11.36 26.29 1.97
CA VAL A 28 12.47 25.37 2.29
C VAL A 28 13.51 25.38 1.17
N LEU A 29 13.07 25.30 -0.09
CA LEU A 29 13.96 25.32 -1.25
C LEU A 29 14.71 26.66 -1.37
N ALA A 30 14.02 27.79 -1.17
CA ALA A 30 14.64 29.11 -1.17
C ALA A 30 15.69 29.27 -0.06
N ALA A 31 15.41 28.73 1.14
CA ALA A 31 16.35 28.74 2.25
C ALA A 31 17.61 27.91 1.95
N LEU A 32 17.47 26.75 1.28
CA LEU A 32 18.61 25.95 0.83
C LEU A 32 19.43 26.67 -0.25
N GLU A 33 18.77 27.35 -1.19
CA GLU A 33 19.42 28.11 -2.27
C GLU A 33 20.17 29.35 -1.79
N ALA A 34 19.73 29.96 -0.70
CA ALA A 34 20.41 31.11 -0.09
C ALA A 34 21.71 30.74 0.64
N ARG A 35 22.01 29.44 0.82
CA ARG A 35 23.21 29.00 1.53
C ARG A 35 24.46 29.15 0.65
N PRO A 36 25.63 29.45 1.24
CA PRO A 36 26.90 29.48 0.51
C PRO A 36 27.27 28.15 -0.18
N ASP A 37 26.73 27.03 0.32
CA ASP A 37 26.96 25.67 -0.19
C ASP A 37 25.76 25.13 -1.01
N ALA A 38 24.89 25.99 -1.52
CA ALA A 38 23.65 25.64 -2.21
C ALA A 38 23.81 24.56 -3.31
N THR A 39 24.94 24.56 -4.03
CA THR A 39 25.22 23.61 -5.12
C THR A 39 25.51 22.17 -4.65
N GLY A 40 25.80 21.96 -3.36
CA GLY A 40 26.07 20.64 -2.79
C GLY A 40 24.81 19.87 -2.36
N TRP A 41 23.64 20.53 -2.35
CA TRP A 41 22.42 19.93 -1.84
C TRP A 41 21.67 19.15 -2.92
N ASN A 42 21.22 17.96 -2.53
CA ASN A 42 20.31 17.13 -3.30
C ASN A 42 19.03 16.95 -2.48
N VAL A 43 17.87 17.15 -3.11
CA VAL A 43 16.56 17.10 -2.46
C VAL A 43 15.74 16.02 -3.14
N ILE A 44 15.16 15.12 -2.35
CA ILE A 44 14.18 14.13 -2.79
C ILE A 44 12.88 14.39 -2.04
N LEU A 45 11.81 14.64 -2.77
CA LEU A 45 10.44 14.76 -2.27
C LEU A 45 9.68 13.49 -2.65
N LEU A 46 9.00 12.88 -1.69
CA LEU A 46 8.19 11.70 -1.93
C LEU A 46 6.92 11.68 -1.08
N SER A 47 5.92 10.95 -1.55
CA SER A 47 4.81 10.45 -0.75
C SER A 47 5.09 9.00 -0.35
N ASP A 48 4.60 8.60 0.81
CA ASP A 48 4.62 7.23 1.31
C ASP A 48 3.52 6.36 0.67
N HIS A 49 2.37 6.97 0.40
CA HIS A 49 1.25 6.33 -0.31
C HIS A 49 0.43 7.35 -1.13
N GLY A 50 -0.41 6.83 -2.02
CA GLY A 50 -1.54 7.53 -2.60
C GLY A 50 -2.82 7.32 -1.77
N GLN A 51 -3.99 7.60 -2.33
CA GLN A 51 -5.26 7.48 -1.61
C GLN A 51 -6.45 7.23 -2.56
N VAL A 52 -7.46 6.51 -2.07
CA VAL A 52 -8.74 6.24 -2.75
C VAL A 52 -9.92 6.69 -1.89
N THR A 53 -11.11 6.78 -2.48
CA THR A 53 -12.30 7.25 -1.76
C THR A 53 -12.95 6.10 -0.97
N ILE A 54 -13.37 6.33 0.27
CA ILE A 54 -14.15 5.35 1.04
C ILE A 54 -15.55 5.22 0.42
N ARG A 55 -15.97 3.99 0.15
CA ARG A 55 -17.30 3.67 -0.40
C ARG A 55 -18.31 3.30 0.66
N GLU A 56 -17.85 2.47 1.58
CA GLU A 56 -18.65 1.93 2.67
C GLU A 56 -17.72 1.52 3.81
N LYS A 57 -18.34 1.20 4.94
CA LYS A 57 -17.63 0.72 6.13
C LYS A 57 -18.14 -0.65 6.55
N ILE A 58 -17.22 -1.48 7.02
CA ILE A 58 -17.53 -2.81 7.52
C ILE A 58 -16.83 -3.10 8.84
N ASP A 59 -17.56 -3.69 9.79
CA ASP A 59 -16.99 -4.25 11.01
C ASP A 59 -16.66 -5.73 10.78
N VAL A 60 -15.45 -5.99 10.26
CA VAL A 60 -15.01 -7.36 9.95
C VAL A 60 -15.07 -8.27 11.19
N ALA A 61 -14.80 -7.75 12.39
CA ALA A 61 -14.87 -8.54 13.61
C ALA A 61 -16.32 -8.89 13.98
N ALA A 62 -17.28 -7.98 13.74
CA ALA A 62 -18.69 -8.27 13.91
C ALA A 62 -19.19 -9.31 12.90
N GLU A 63 -18.81 -9.21 11.63
CA GLU A 63 -19.13 -10.21 10.59
C GLU A 63 -18.56 -11.59 10.95
N MET A 64 -17.30 -11.64 11.41
CA MET A 64 -16.67 -12.87 11.89
C MET A 64 -17.47 -13.48 13.05
N ARG A 65 -17.89 -12.67 14.03
CA ARG A 65 -18.72 -13.14 15.15
C ARG A 65 -20.09 -13.65 14.69
N ALA A 66 -20.74 -12.98 13.75
CA ALA A 66 -22.01 -13.41 13.19
C ALA A 66 -21.90 -14.78 12.48
N ALA A 67 -20.74 -15.06 11.86
CA ALA A 67 -20.42 -16.35 11.27
C ALA A 67 -19.94 -17.42 12.27
N GLY A 68 -19.90 -17.10 13.58
CA GLY A 68 -19.52 -18.03 14.65
C GLY A 68 -18.03 -18.08 14.98
N PHE A 69 -17.20 -17.19 14.42
CA PHE A 69 -15.81 -17.04 14.84
C PHE A 69 -15.71 -16.22 16.13
N ARG A 70 -14.86 -16.65 17.06
CA ARG A 70 -14.56 -15.92 18.30
C ARG A 70 -13.58 -14.78 18.03
N ALA A 71 -14.09 -13.67 17.51
CA ALA A 71 -13.29 -12.54 17.02
C ALA A 71 -13.40 -11.29 17.91
N GLY A 72 -12.28 -10.58 18.09
CA GLY A 72 -12.17 -9.41 18.96
C GLY A 72 -10.89 -8.60 18.71
N PRO A 73 -10.63 -7.55 19.50
CA PRO A 73 -9.48 -6.67 19.30
C PRO A 73 -8.14 -7.26 19.79
N ARG A 74 -8.18 -8.34 20.58
CA ARG A 74 -7.00 -9.03 21.13
C ARG A 74 -7.34 -10.48 21.46
N ILE A 75 -6.33 -11.33 21.57
CA ILE A 75 -6.48 -12.71 22.03
C ILE A 75 -6.70 -12.72 23.56
N ASP A 76 -7.79 -13.32 24.01
CA ASP A 76 -8.13 -13.52 25.44
C ASP A 76 -9.05 -14.74 25.62
N ALA A 77 -9.54 -15.06 26.82
CA ALA A 77 -10.30 -16.30 27.07
C ALA A 77 -11.47 -16.53 26.07
N ASP A 78 -12.06 -15.45 25.55
CA ASP A 78 -13.24 -15.47 24.68
C ASP A 78 -12.97 -15.17 23.19
N THR A 79 -11.72 -14.88 22.84
CA THR A 79 -11.31 -14.46 21.51
C THR A 79 -10.20 -15.35 20.95
N ASP A 80 -10.47 -16.10 19.88
CA ASP A 80 -9.47 -16.91 19.18
C ASP A 80 -8.84 -16.19 17.99
N TYR A 81 -9.49 -15.12 17.49
CA TYR A 81 -8.99 -14.30 16.39
C TYR A 81 -8.95 -12.83 16.79
N ALA A 82 -7.75 -12.26 16.91
CA ALA A 82 -7.58 -10.83 17.07
C ALA A 82 -7.58 -10.15 15.70
N VAL A 83 -8.42 -9.13 15.53
CA VAL A 83 -8.65 -8.46 14.24
C VAL A 83 -8.32 -6.97 14.35
N VAL A 84 -7.53 -6.48 13.41
CA VAL A 84 -7.32 -5.04 13.17
C VAL A 84 -7.71 -4.77 11.72
N SER A 85 -8.56 -3.76 11.48
CA SER A 85 -9.14 -3.50 10.16
C SER A 85 -9.15 -2.00 9.82
N SER A 86 -8.67 -1.69 8.61
CA SER A 86 -8.72 -0.39 7.93
C SER A 86 -9.09 -0.68 6.45
N SER A 87 -8.43 -0.12 5.43
CA SER A 87 -8.53 -0.55 4.01
C SER A 87 -8.03 -1.97 3.75
N SER A 88 -7.04 -2.38 4.55
CA SER A 88 -6.57 -3.75 4.72
C SER A 88 -6.67 -4.13 6.20
N GLY A 89 -6.57 -5.41 6.49
CA GLY A 89 -6.64 -5.88 7.86
C GLY A 89 -5.75 -7.07 8.15
N ASN A 90 -5.53 -7.27 9.43
CA ASN A 90 -4.63 -8.24 10.02
C ASN A 90 -5.43 -9.13 10.95
N VAL A 91 -5.27 -10.44 10.83
CA VAL A 91 -5.87 -11.41 11.75
C VAL A 91 -4.79 -12.28 12.39
N MET A 92 -4.70 -12.19 13.71
CA MET A 92 -3.91 -13.12 14.51
C MET A 92 -4.83 -14.22 15.07
N SER A 93 -4.60 -15.46 14.66
CA SER A 93 -5.19 -16.65 15.29
C SER A 93 -4.39 -17.10 16.53
N ARG A 94 -5.06 -17.52 17.60
CA ARG A 94 -4.45 -18.08 18.83
C ARG A 94 -3.52 -19.26 18.54
N ASP A 95 -3.94 -20.16 17.67
CA ASP A 95 -3.28 -21.44 17.40
C ASP A 95 -2.70 -21.52 15.97
N GLY A 96 -2.71 -20.38 15.26
CA GLY A 96 -2.23 -20.27 13.88
C GLY A 96 -3.19 -20.84 12.83
N ARG A 97 -4.32 -21.44 13.21
CA ARG A 97 -5.25 -22.03 12.25
C ARG A 97 -6.12 -20.93 11.63
N ILE A 98 -6.06 -20.82 10.31
CA ILE A 98 -6.80 -19.80 9.54
C ILE A 98 -7.51 -20.36 8.30
N ALA A 99 -7.41 -21.66 8.00
CA ALA A 99 -7.99 -22.25 6.79
C ALA A 99 -9.51 -22.02 6.68
N LYS A 100 -10.27 -22.38 7.73
CA LYS A 100 -11.73 -22.16 7.77
C LYS A 100 -12.12 -20.68 7.70
N LEU A 101 -11.29 -19.81 8.29
CA LEU A 101 -11.52 -18.37 8.24
C LEU A 101 -11.32 -17.85 6.81
N ALA A 102 -10.24 -18.27 6.14
CA ALA A 102 -9.97 -17.88 4.76
C ALA A 102 -11.06 -18.41 3.81
N ASP A 103 -11.54 -19.64 4.00
CA ASP A 103 -12.67 -20.19 3.23
C ASP A 103 -13.90 -19.31 3.35
N TRP A 104 -14.30 -18.97 4.58
CA TRP A 104 -15.43 -18.07 4.82
C TRP A 104 -15.20 -16.66 4.24
N MET A 105 -14.01 -16.08 4.40
CA MET A 105 -13.71 -14.74 3.87
C MET A 105 -13.82 -14.68 2.35
N ARG A 106 -13.41 -15.72 1.62
CA ARG A 106 -13.50 -15.76 0.14
C ARG A 106 -14.95 -15.74 -0.36
N GLU A 107 -15.88 -16.21 0.44
CA GLU A 107 -17.32 -16.17 0.13
C GLU A 107 -17.94 -14.80 0.38
N GLN A 108 -17.24 -13.88 1.04
CA GLN A 108 -17.79 -12.58 1.38
C GLN A 108 -17.57 -11.56 0.24
N PRO A 109 -18.60 -10.79 -0.15
CA PRO A 109 -18.48 -9.82 -1.25
C PRO A 109 -17.58 -8.63 -0.91
N TRP A 110 -17.43 -8.33 0.38
CA TRP A 110 -16.60 -7.23 0.87
C TRP A 110 -15.11 -7.59 0.99
N ALA A 111 -14.76 -8.88 0.91
CA ALA A 111 -13.38 -9.34 1.04
C ALA A 111 -12.63 -9.23 -0.29
N GLY A 112 -11.46 -8.60 -0.24
CA GLY A 112 -10.51 -8.50 -1.35
C GLY A 112 -9.53 -9.67 -1.36
N LEU A 113 -8.24 -9.36 -1.43
CA LEU A 113 -7.17 -10.34 -1.51
C LEU A 113 -6.87 -10.91 -0.13
N LEU A 114 -6.49 -12.19 -0.07
CA LEU A 114 -6.00 -12.84 1.14
C LEU A 114 -4.51 -13.16 1.03
N PHE A 115 -3.80 -13.04 2.14
CA PHE A 115 -2.36 -13.34 2.22
C PHE A 115 -2.06 -14.17 3.48
N ALA A 116 -1.26 -15.20 3.31
CA ALA A 116 -0.83 -16.07 4.39
C ALA A 116 0.67 -16.38 4.29
N ARG A 117 1.22 -17.02 5.33
CA ARG A 117 2.64 -17.44 5.32
C ARG A 117 2.92 -18.32 4.09
N ARG A 118 4.12 -18.17 3.54
CA ARG A 118 4.59 -18.76 2.29
C ARG A 118 4.35 -20.27 2.21
N LEU A 119 3.72 -20.72 1.13
CA LEU A 119 3.83 -22.10 0.63
C LEU A 119 4.92 -22.17 -0.45
N ASN A 120 4.89 -21.21 -1.38
CA ASN A 120 5.89 -20.99 -2.42
C ASN A 120 6.03 -19.48 -2.71
N GLU A 121 6.78 -19.08 -3.73
CA GLU A 121 7.02 -17.67 -4.05
C GLU A 121 5.76 -16.84 -4.32
N VAL A 122 4.66 -17.48 -4.72
CA VAL A 122 3.42 -16.81 -5.11
C VAL A 122 2.30 -17.09 -4.11
N GLU A 123 2.14 -18.33 -3.69
CA GLU A 123 0.99 -18.80 -2.92
C GLU A 123 1.30 -18.87 -1.42
N GLY A 124 0.30 -18.52 -0.61
CA GLY A 124 0.29 -18.77 0.81
C GLY A 124 -0.09 -20.22 1.12
N HIS A 125 0.16 -20.67 2.35
CA HIS A 125 -0.17 -22.03 2.80
C HIS A 125 -1.68 -22.30 2.94
N VAL A 126 -2.52 -21.32 2.67
CA VAL A 126 -3.98 -21.47 2.65
C VAL A 126 -4.50 -21.23 1.24
N ALA A 127 -5.42 -22.08 0.78
CA ALA A 127 -6.00 -22.00 -0.56
C ALA A 127 -6.60 -20.62 -0.85
N GLY A 128 -6.34 -20.09 -2.05
CA GLY A 128 -6.82 -18.78 -2.47
C GLY A 128 -6.10 -17.59 -1.81
N SER A 129 -4.99 -17.82 -1.10
CA SER A 129 -4.16 -16.74 -0.55
C SER A 129 -2.82 -16.61 -1.27
N PHE A 130 -2.34 -15.38 -1.40
CA PHE A 130 -0.98 -15.09 -1.83
C PHE A 130 0.01 -15.26 -0.68
N SER A 131 1.27 -15.51 -1.02
CA SER A 131 2.38 -15.48 -0.08
C SER A 131 2.56 -14.07 0.44
N LEU A 132 2.66 -13.89 1.76
CA LEU A 132 3.04 -12.61 2.37
C LEU A 132 4.37 -12.08 1.81
N GLY A 133 5.29 -12.98 1.43
CA GLY A 133 6.55 -12.59 0.82
C GLY A 133 6.43 -12.05 -0.60
N LEU A 134 5.33 -12.33 -1.31
CA LEU A 134 5.08 -11.76 -2.64
C LEU A 134 4.92 -10.23 -2.57
N VAL A 135 4.40 -9.73 -1.45
CA VAL A 135 4.14 -8.31 -1.18
C VAL A 135 5.09 -7.71 -0.14
N GLY A 136 6.23 -8.35 0.13
CA GLY A 136 7.25 -7.83 1.05
C GLY A 136 6.90 -7.89 2.53
N LEU A 137 5.94 -8.71 2.93
CA LEU A 137 5.50 -8.90 4.31
C LEU A 137 6.02 -10.19 4.96
N ASP A 138 7.13 -10.76 4.47
CA ASP A 138 7.73 -11.96 5.06
C ASP A 138 8.54 -11.60 6.33
N HIS A 139 7.89 -11.53 7.48
CA HIS A 139 8.51 -11.22 8.77
C HIS A 139 7.91 -12.09 9.89
N GLU A 140 8.68 -12.28 10.95
CA GLU A 140 8.23 -12.99 12.17
C GLU A 140 6.96 -12.36 12.78
N ARG A 141 6.80 -11.05 12.62
CA ARG A 141 5.73 -10.22 13.20
C ARG A 141 4.48 -10.16 12.35
N THR A 142 4.53 -10.68 11.13
CA THR A 142 3.39 -10.66 10.23
C THR A 142 2.28 -11.56 10.80
N PRO A 143 1.00 -11.13 10.73
CA PRO A 143 -0.09 -11.92 11.25
C PRO A 143 -0.28 -13.24 10.51
N HIS A 144 -1.17 -14.10 11.02
CA HIS A 144 -1.46 -15.39 10.39
C HIS A 144 -2.18 -15.19 9.05
N LEU A 145 -3.06 -14.19 8.96
CA LEU A 145 -3.77 -13.77 7.74
C LEU A 145 -3.70 -12.24 7.60
N VAL A 146 -3.35 -11.74 6.42
CA VAL A 146 -3.58 -10.35 6.00
C VAL A 146 -4.64 -10.37 4.90
N TYR A 147 -5.47 -9.34 4.84
CA TYR A 147 -6.45 -9.19 3.77
C TYR A 147 -6.55 -7.75 3.29
N THR A 148 -6.97 -7.55 2.04
CA THR A 148 -7.53 -6.25 1.60
C THR A 148 -9.05 -6.35 1.58
N LEU A 149 -9.72 -5.19 1.54
CA LEU A 149 -11.16 -5.13 1.32
C LEU A 149 -11.48 -4.86 -0.15
N GLY A 150 -12.77 -4.94 -0.51
CA GLY A 150 -13.28 -4.65 -1.84
C GLY A 150 -12.92 -3.24 -2.31
N GLN A 151 -12.71 -3.10 -3.62
CA GLN A 151 -12.29 -1.86 -4.28
C GLN A 151 -13.00 -1.71 -5.63
N ASP A 152 -13.05 -0.48 -6.14
CA ASP A 152 -13.61 -0.13 -7.45
C ASP A 152 -12.84 1.02 -8.11
N ASP A 153 -13.10 1.26 -9.39
CA ASP A 153 -12.51 2.36 -10.17
C ASP A 153 -13.45 3.57 -10.32
N GLU A 154 -14.59 3.60 -9.61
CA GLU A 154 -15.60 4.64 -9.79
C GLU A 154 -15.05 6.03 -9.42
N PRO A 155 -15.47 7.11 -10.11
CA PRO A 155 -15.08 8.45 -9.71
C PRO A 155 -15.81 8.86 -8.43
N ASN A 156 -15.13 9.64 -7.58
CA ASN A 156 -15.79 10.37 -6.51
C ASN A 156 -16.50 11.63 -7.04
N ARG A 157 -17.16 12.40 -6.16
CA ARG A 157 -17.90 13.62 -6.56
C ARG A 157 -17.06 14.73 -7.19
N TRP A 158 -15.73 14.65 -7.10
CA TRP A 158 -14.80 15.58 -7.73
C TRP A 158 -14.10 14.98 -8.97
N GLY A 159 -14.53 13.79 -9.43
CA GLY A 159 -14.02 13.16 -10.64
C GLY A 159 -12.75 12.32 -10.47
N PHE A 160 -12.28 12.08 -9.23
CA PHE A 160 -11.11 11.24 -8.99
C PHE A 160 -11.53 9.77 -8.85
N ALA A 161 -10.97 8.91 -9.72
CA ALA A 161 -11.21 7.48 -9.73
C ALA A 161 -10.58 6.75 -8.53
N GLY A 162 -11.21 5.66 -8.12
CA GLY A 162 -10.71 4.76 -7.09
C GLY A 162 -11.56 4.81 -5.82
N GLY A 163 -12.05 3.63 -5.43
CA GLY A 163 -12.86 3.40 -4.27
C GLY A 163 -12.39 2.19 -3.47
N ALA A 164 -12.58 2.22 -2.15
CA ALA A 164 -12.38 1.07 -1.30
C ALA A 164 -13.41 1.01 -0.17
N ILE A 165 -13.72 -0.21 0.26
CA ILE A 165 -14.37 -0.47 1.54
C ILE A 165 -13.35 -0.21 2.66
N ALA A 166 -13.80 0.36 3.77
CA ALA A 166 -12.99 0.60 4.94
C ALA A 166 -13.47 -0.20 6.16
N GLY A 167 -12.56 -0.65 7.01
CA GLY A 167 -12.88 -1.15 8.34
C GLY A 167 -13.53 -0.07 9.22
N THR A 168 -14.34 -0.45 10.21
CA THR A 168 -15.02 0.47 11.15
C THR A 168 -14.12 1.05 12.26
N GLY A 169 -12.80 0.85 12.21
CA GLY A 169 -11.86 1.47 13.17
C GLY A 169 -11.82 2.99 13.09
N ASP A 170 -10.66 3.61 13.33
CA ASP A 170 -10.44 5.06 13.20
C ASP A 170 -10.49 5.57 11.74
N SER A 171 -11.27 4.90 10.89
CA SER A 171 -11.49 5.24 9.50
C SER A 171 -12.31 6.52 9.38
N PRO A 172 -11.98 7.40 8.43
CA PRO A 172 -12.72 8.65 8.21
C PRO A 172 -14.18 8.44 7.72
N PRO A 173 -14.99 9.51 7.62
CA PRO A 173 -16.40 9.40 7.22
C PRO A 173 -16.59 8.85 5.80
N VAL A 174 -17.58 7.97 5.62
CA VAL A 174 -17.90 7.34 4.32
C VAL A 174 -18.23 8.36 3.23
N ALA A 175 -18.93 9.43 3.56
CA ALA A 175 -19.48 10.37 2.56
C ALA A 175 -18.42 11.17 1.78
N PHE A 176 -17.16 11.19 2.24
CA PHE A 176 -16.10 11.99 1.61
C PHE A 176 -14.69 11.53 1.92
N GLY A 177 -14.48 10.64 2.89
CA GLY A 177 -13.13 10.37 3.35
C GLY A 177 -12.30 9.59 2.34
N GLY A 178 -11.05 9.97 2.20
CA GLY A 178 -10.05 9.12 1.55
C GLY A 178 -9.58 8.00 2.49
N ILE A 179 -9.03 6.92 1.95
CA ILE A 179 -8.31 5.87 2.68
C ILE A 179 -7.18 5.32 1.82
N HIS A 180 -6.20 4.69 2.46
CA HIS A 180 -5.06 4.04 1.83
C HIS A 180 -4.70 2.77 2.61
N GLY A 181 -3.85 1.90 2.07
CA GLY A 181 -3.38 0.67 2.71
C GLY A 181 -3.87 -0.63 2.05
N GLY A 182 -4.69 -0.53 1.00
CA GLY A 182 -5.01 -1.59 0.06
C GLY A 182 -3.98 -1.72 -1.07
N LEU A 183 -4.42 -2.31 -2.19
CA LEU A 183 -3.60 -2.56 -3.38
C LEU A 183 -4.21 -1.95 -4.65
N HIS A 184 -5.07 -0.94 -4.49
CA HIS A 184 -5.56 -0.20 -5.64
C HIS A 184 -4.40 0.58 -6.30
N PRO A 185 -4.31 0.65 -7.64
CA PRO A 185 -3.22 1.37 -8.31
C PRO A 185 -3.04 2.81 -7.83
N LYS A 186 -4.14 3.49 -7.47
CA LYS A 186 -4.11 4.87 -6.91
C LYS A 186 -3.61 4.96 -5.48
N GLU A 187 -3.63 3.87 -4.71
CA GLU A 187 -3.00 3.81 -3.38
C GLU A 187 -1.48 3.58 -3.52
N LEU A 188 -1.06 2.82 -4.53
CA LEU A 188 0.35 2.47 -4.78
C LEU A 188 1.09 3.56 -5.57
N SER A 189 0.38 4.35 -6.37
CA SER A 189 0.93 5.48 -7.12
C SER A 189 1.26 6.67 -6.22
N CYS A 190 2.54 6.87 -5.94
CA CYS A 190 3.04 7.94 -5.08
C CYS A 190 3.74 9.05 -5.88
N LEU A 191 3.73 10.28 -5.35
CA LEU A 191 4.59 11.34 -5.87
C LEU A 191 6.05 11.01 -5.55
N LEU A 192 6.95 11.15 -6.51
CA LEU A 192 8.39 11.23 -6.30
C LEU A 192 8.98 12.29 -7.23
N ALA A 193 9.72 13.23 -6.66
CA ALA A 193 10.46 14.25 -7.38
C ALA A 193 11.85 14.43 -6.75
N ALA A 194 12.85 14.72 -7.57
CA ALA A 194 14.20 14.93 -7.08
C ALA A 194 14.90 16.07 -7.83
N ARG A 195 15.79 16.78 -7.13
CA ARG A 195 16.63 17.85 -7.69
C ARG A 195 18.02 17.86 -7.07
N GLY A 196 18.98 18.36 -7.82
CA GLY A 196 20.38 18.49 -7.39
C GLY A 196 21.34 17.81 -8.35
N SER A 197 22.64 17.88 -8.05
CA SER A 197 23.71 17.40 -8.92
C SER A 197 23.71 15.88 -9.19
N LEU A 198 22.99 15.09 -8.38
CA LEU A 198 22.85 13.65 -8.56
C LEU A 198 21.81 13.27 -9.63
N PHE A 199 20.95 14.22 -10.02
CA PHE A 199 19.81 13.94 -10.88
C PHE A 199 19.92 14.71 -12.21
N PRO A 200 19.56 14.09 -13.35
CA PRO A 200 19.53 14.80 -14.63
C PRO A 200 18.49 15.92 -14.58
N ALA A 201 18.82 17.07 -15.19
CA ALA A 201 17.90 18.20 -15.28
C ALA A 201 16.72 17.88 -16.21
N ALA A 202 15.49 18.21 -15.75
CA ALA A 202 14.25 18.14 -16.53
C ALA A 202 13.97 16.77 -17.19
N ALA A 203 14.05 15.69 -16.42
CA ALA A 203 13.66 14.36 -16.87
C ALA A 203 12.40 13.88 -16.13
N CYS A 204 11.34 13.58 -16.87
CA CYS A 204 10.33 12.63 -16.40
C CYS A 204 10.85 11.22 -16.71
N ALA A 205 10.97 10.38 -15.69
CA ALA A 205 11.30 8.97 -15.87
C ALA A 205 10.00 8.14 -15.85
N GLU A 206 9.83 7.27 -16.83
CA GLU A 206 8.70 6.32 -16.89
C GLU A 206 9.00 5.00 -16.16
N ALA A 207 10.26 4.80 -15.77
CA ALA A 207 10.67 3.65 -14.98
C ALA A 207 10.02 3.67 -13.59
N PRO A 208 9.48 2.53 -13.09
CA PRO A 208 8.99 2.43 -11.73
C PRO A 208 10.13 2.64 -10.74
N VAL A 209 9.84 3.45 -9.73
CA VAL A 209 10.68 3.71 -8.58
C VAL A 209 9.80 3.71 -7.34
N GLY A 210 10.39 3.44 -6.18
CA GLY A 210 9.63 3.45 -4.93
C GLY A 210 10.49 3.81 -3.71
N PRO A 211 9.88 3.88 -2.52
CA PRO A 211 10.59 4.21 -1.27
C PRO A 211 11.83 3.33 -1.01
N ILE A 212 11.83 2.08 -1.49
CA ILE A 212 12.97 1.15 -1.36
C ILE A 212 14.24 1.65 -2.05
N ASP A 213 14.13 2.55 -3.03
CA ASP A 213 15.23 3.08 -3.84
C ASP A 213 15.91 4.32 -3.21
N ILE A 214 15.30 4.92 -2.19
CA ILE A 214 15.81 6.14 -1.56
C ILE A 214 17.14 5.88 -0.84
N ALA A 215 17.18 4.90 0.06
CA ALA A 215 18.39 4.60 0.82
C ALA A 215 19.58 4.20 -0.09
N PRO A 216 19.43 3.29 -1.08
CA PRO A 216 20.48 3.04 -2.07
C PRO A 216 20.96 4.27 -2.83
N THR A 217 20.05 5.18 -3.18
CA THR A 217 20.41 6.43 -3.87
C THR A 217 21.29 7.31 -2.99
N VAL A 218 20.93 7.46 -1.72
CA VAL A 218 21.72 8.22 -0.74
C VAL A 218 23.07 7.56 -0.51
N LEU A 219 23.13 6.24 -0.33
CA LEU A 219 24.39 5.51 -0.15
C LEU A 219 25.32 5.66 -1.36
N ALA A 220 24.77 5.56 -2.57
CA ALA A 220 25.53 5.76 -3.80
C ALA A 220 26.11 7.18 -3.89
N ALA A 221 25.39 8.21 -3.43
CA ALA A 221 25.89 9.59 -3.38
C ALA A 221 27.13 9.75 -2.49
N PHE A 222 27.26 8.92 -1.46
CA PHE A 222 28.42 8.89 -0.57
C PHE A 222 29.48 7.86 -0.98
N GLY A 223 29.31 7.19 -2.13
CA GLY A 223 30.22 6.12 -2.56
C GLY A 223 30.18 4.88 -1.66
N ILE A 224 29.08 4.68 -0.92
CA ILE A 224 28.89 3.55 -0.01
C ILE A 224 28.08 2.47 -0.74
N ALA A 225 28.57 1.23 -0.72
CA ALA A 225 27.82 0.10 -1.24
C ALA A 225 26.65 -0.27 -0.30
N PRO A 226 25.43 -0.50 -0.80
CA PRO A 226 24.34 -1.01 0.02
C PRO A 226 24.62 -2.44 0.47
N ALA A 227 24.02 -2.84 1.60
CA ALA A 227 24.03 -4.24 2.02
C ALA A 227 23.26 -5.11 1.00
N GLU A 228 23.65 -6.39 0.86
CA GLU A 228 23.01 -7.33 -0.05
C GLU A 228 21.51 -7.54 0.22
N THR A 229 21.07 -7.25 1.44
CA THR A 229 19.66 -7.34 1.86
C THR A 229 18.78 -6.19 1.40
N VAL A 230 19.36 -5.12 0.82
CA VAL A 230 18.60 -3.98 0.33
C VAL A 230 17.95 -4.32 -1.01
N ALA A 231 16.61 -4.30 -1.05
CA ALA A 231 15.85 -4.70 -2.22
C ALA A 231 15.82 -3.66 -3.35
N GLY A 232 15.94 -2.38 -3.02
CA GLY A 232 15.95 -1.29 -4.01
C GLY A 232 17.32 -1.03 -4.61
N GLY A 233 17.42 -0.01 -5.44
CA GLY A 233 18.69 0.50 -5.92
C GLY A 233 18.60 1.99 -6.29
N PRO A 234 19.64 2.57 -6.92
CA PRO A 234 19.61 3.98 -7.29
C PRO A 234 18.38 4.34 -8.13
N LEU A 235 17.75 5.49 -7.85
CA LEU A 235 16.56 6.02 -8.51
C LEU A 235 16.75 6.18 -10.02
N ILE A 236 17.94 6.62 -10.44
CA ILE A 236 18.26 6.76 -11.86
C ILE A 236 18.82 5.44 -12.37
N HIS A 237 18.06 4.78 -13.25
CA HIS A 237 18.49 3.58 -13.96
C HIS A 237 17.89 3.50 -15.37
N PRO A 238 18.60 2.90 -16.34
CA PRO A 238 18.11 2.78 -17.71
C PRO A 238 17.19 1.57 -17.94
N GLY A 239 16.92 0.77 -16.90
CA GLY A 239 16.15 -0.46 -17.01
C GLY A 239 14.70 -0.21 -17.43
N LEU A 240 14.21 -1.03 -18.35
CA LEU A 240 12.80 -1.07 -18.73
C LEU A 240 12.05 -2.05 -17.82
N PRO A 241 10.87 -1.68 -17.29
CA PRO A 241 10.09 -2.57 -16.44
C PRO A 241 9.51 -3.74 -17.24
N GLN A 242 9.46 -4.90 -16.60
CA GLN A 242 8.65 -6.04 -17.02
C GLN A 242 7.47 -6.16 -16.08
N SER A 243 6.26 -6.20 -16.62
CA SER A 243 5.06 -6.51 -15.82
C SER A 243 4.91 -8.01 -15.70
N ARG A 244 4.66 -8.48 -14.47
CA ARG A 244 4.33 -9.87 -14.15
C ARG A 244 3.06 -9.91 -13.34
N ALA A 245 2.15 -10.76 -13.77
CA ALA A 245 0.92 -11.02 -13.06
C ALA A 245 0.97 -12.39 -12.36
N PHE A 246 0.41 -12.43 -11.17
CA PHE A 246 0.30 -13.61 -10.34
C PHE A 246 -1.16 -13.79 -9.96
N GLU A 247 -1.65 -15.02 -10.07
CA GLU A 247 -3.05 -15.35 -9.81
C GLU A 247 -3.16 -16.49 -8.82
N VAL A 248 -4.18 -16.43 -7.96
CA VAL A 248 -4.57 -17.52 -7.06
C VAL A 248 -6.05 -17.80 -7.27
N VAL A 249 -6.39 -19.09 -7.28
CA VAL A 249 -7.75 -19.57 -7.54
C VAL A 249 -8.13 -20.56 -6.45
N ALA A 250 -9.35 -20.45 -5.93
CA ALA A 250 -9.92 -21.44 -5.04
C ALA A 250 -11.45 -21.45 -5.13
N GLY A 251 -12.01 -22.47 -5.79
CA GLY A 251 -13.43 -22.46 -6.16
C GLY A 251 -13.72 -21.34 -7.16
N ASP A 252 -14.76 -20.54 -6.90
CA ASP A 252 -15.13 -19.39 -7.72
C ASP A 252 -14.33 -18.11 -7.39
N TYR A 253 -13.55 -18.13 -6.31
CA TYR A 253 -12.70 -17.01 -5.93
C TYR A 253 -11.44 -16.96 -6.80
N THR A 254 -11.21 -15.82 -7.45
CA THR A 254 -10.00 -15.53 -8.22
C THR A 254 -9.44 -14.18 -7.82
N ALA A 255 -8.14 -14.11 -7.53
CA ALA A 255 -7.46 -12.85 -7.25
C ALA A 255 -6.15 -12.75 -8.02
N ARG A 256 -5.74 -11.51 -8.31
CA ARG A 256 -4.60 -11.17 -9.15
C ARG A 256 -3.77 -10.06 -8.53
N ILE A 257 -2.44 -10.18 -8.61
CA ILE A 257 -1.47 -9.14 -8.27
C ILE A 257 -0.58 -8.89 -9.49
N GLU A 258 -0.32 -7.63 -9.78
CA GLU A 258 0.61 -7.20 -10.82
C GLU A 258 1.83 -6.53 -10.16
N ILE A 259 3.02 -6.95 -10.61
CA ILE A 259 4.31 -6.47 -10.12
C ILE A 259 5.13 -6.01 -11.32
N LEU A 260 5.75 -4.84 -11.19
CA LEU A 260 6.75 -4.36 -12.13
C LEU A 260 8.14 -4.78 -11.64
N GLU A 261 8.94 -5.37 -12.52
CA GLU A 261 10.29 -5.85 -12.21
C GLU A 261 11.34 -5.15 -13.06
N ILE A 262 12.43 -4.72 -12.41
CA ILE A 262 13.64 -4.20 -13.07
C ILE A 262 14.86 -4.86 -12.45
N GLY A 263 15.45 -5.80 -13.18
CA GLY A 263 16.49 -6.66 -12.62
C GLY A 263 15.94 -7.44 -11.42
N ALA A 264 16.52 -7.23 -10.24
CA ALA A 264 16.04 -7.85 -8.99
C ALA A 264 15.00 -7.00 -8.22
N ARG A 265 14.75 -5.75 -8.65
CA ARG A 265 13.81 -4.84 -7.98
C ARG A 265 12.39 -5.18 -8.36
N ARG A 266 11.48 -5.12 -7.39
CA ARG A 266 10.07 -5.47 -7.55
C ARG A 266 9.21 -4.35 -6.96
N TYR A 267 8.24 -3.89 -7.73
CA TYR A 267 7.31 -2.83 -7.35
C TYR A 267 5.89 -3.35 -7.48
N LEU A 268 5.09 -3.25 -6.40
CA LEU A 268 3.67 -3.56 -6.47
C LEU A 268 2.97 -2.51 -7.33
N ASP A 269 2.26 -2.95 -8.36
CA ASP A 269 1.52 -2.07 -9.27
C ASP A 269 0.04 -2.08 -8.96
N SER A 270 -0.53 -3.28 -8.78
CA SER A 270 -1.93 -3.44 -8.43
C SER A 270 -2.22 -4.80 -7.81
N GLY A 271 -3.33 -4.89 -7.07
CA GLY A 271 -3.89 -6.16 -6.62
C GLY A 271 -5.40 -6.06 -6.58
N ARG A 272 -6.11 -6.97 -7.23
CA ARG A 272 -7.59 -7.00 -7.25
C ARG A 272 -8.14 -8.42 -7.16
N ARG A 273 -9.33 -8.54 -6.58
CA ARG A 273 -10.18 -9.73 -6.71
C ARG A 273 -10.95 -9.62 -8.04
N ALA A 274 -11.00 -10.71 -8.80
CA ALA A 274 -11.69 -10.79 -10.09
C ALA A 274 -13.08 -11.44 -9.98
N SER A 275 -13.22 -12.45 -9.12
CA SER A 275 -14.48 -13.14 -8.78
C SER A 275 -14.43 -13.68 -7.35
#